data_AF-A0A7C7JZC3-F1
#
_entry.id   AF-A0A7C7JZC3-F1
#
_cell.length_a   1.000
_cell.length_b   1.000
_cell.length_c   1.000
_cell.angle_alpha   90.00
_cell.angle_beta   90.00
_cell.angle_gamma   90.00
#
_symmetry.space_group_name_H-M   'P 1'
#
loop_
_entity.id
_entity.type
_entity.pdbx_description
1 polymer ?
#
loop_
_entity_poly.entity_id
_entity_poly.type
_entity_poly.pdbx_seq_one_letter_code
_entity_poly.pdbx_strand_id
1 'polypeptide(L)'
;MRNQFNATHLDTTDIFRSSMIALRDANQMGTMIDLVDWSVFIILGIFLLIAMIVLWNMGIMSGLRRYGEMGIRLAMGETKGQVYRSLILESVIIGTIGTIIGTLIGLPLTYYVQEVGIDYSAAFENLNTTTMIMSTVFYTQVTPDLYYIGIIPGVLATVFGTMLAGRAIYKREMAQLFKELET
;
A
#
# COMPACT_ATOMS: atom_id res chain seq x y z
N MET A 1 11.96 30.02 -3.93
CA MET A 1 11.42 31.23 -3.27
C MET A 1 12.30 31.72 -2.12
N ARG A 2 12.51 30.95 -1.04
CA ARG A 2 13.39 31.35 0.09
C ARG A 2 14.76 31.89 -0.34
N ASN A 3 15.49 31.13 -1.16
CA ASN A 3 16.85 31.48 -1.57
C ASN A 3 16.90 32.74 -2.44
N GLN A 4 15.82 33.05 -3.19
CA GLN A 4 15.70 34.29 -3.95
C GLN A 4 15.39 35.47 -3.02
N PHE A 5 14.42 35.32 -2.09
CA PHE A 5 14.06 36.37 -1.14
C PHE A 5 15.24 36.80 -0.26
N ASN A 6 15.99 35.82 0.26
CA ASN A 6 17.18 36.07 1.08
C ASN A 6 18.34 36.67 0.26
N ALA A 7 18.40 36.42 -1.06
CA ALA A 7 19.41 36.99 -1.93
C ALA A 7 19.16 38.48 -2.24
N THR A 8 17.90 38.92 -2.33
CA THR A 8 17.55 40.32 -2.63
C THR A 8 17.66 41.24 -1.41
N HIS A 9 17.58 40.70 -0.19
CA HIS A 9 17.62 41.46 1.06
C HIS A 9 18.98 41.38 1.78
N LEU A 10 20.07 41.21 1.02
CA LEU A 10 21.44 40.92 1.47
C LEU A 10 22.27 42.12 1.97
N ASP A 11 21.67 43.16 2.57
CA ASP A 11 22.45 44.29 3.11
C ASP A 11 23.22 43.88 4.39
N THR A 12 24.54 44.01 4.36
CA THR A 12 25.44 43.25 5.24
C THR A 12 25.63 43.83 6.66
N THR A 13 24.88 44.87 7.06
CA THR A 13 25.13 45.61 8.33
C THR A 13 23.94 45.76 9.27
N ASP A 14 22.75 45.24 8.97
CA ASP A 14 21.55 45.42 9.80
C ASP A 14 21.16 44.15 10.59
N ILE A 15 20.95 44.32 11.89
CA ILE A 15 20.62 43.26 12.87
C ILE A 15 19.12 42.91 12.89
N PHE A 16 18.25 43.72 12.28
CA PHE A 16 16.79 43.49 12.21
C PHE A 16 16.31 42.99 10.84
N ARG A 17 17.21 42.40 10.04
CA ARG A 17 16.88 41.98 8.68
C ARG A 17 15.84 40.87 8.67
N SER A 18 14.79 41.08 7.87
CA SER A 18 13.80 40.06 7.58
C SER A 18 14.45 38.95 6.76
N SER A 19 14.67 37.79 7.38
CA SER A 19 15.12 36.58 6.70
C SER A 19 13.98 35.58 6.63
N MET A 20 13.74 35.02 5.45
CA MET A 20 12.74 33.97 5.28
C MET A 20 13.37 32.65 5.77
N ILE A 21 12.90 32.18 6.93
CA ILE A 21 13.28 30.88 7.49
C ILE A 21 12.17 29.89 7.16
N ALA A 22 12.53 28.73 6.63
CA ALA A 22 11.57 27.65 6.44
C ALA A 22 11.18 27.11 7.82
N LEU A 23 9.91 26.83 8.07
CA LEU A 23 9.47 26.27 9.36
C LEU A 23 10.24 25.00 9.74
N ARG A 24 10.61 24.18 8.75
CA ARG A 24 11.48 23.00 8.92
C ARG A 24 12.87 23.34 9.50
N ASP A 25 13.42 24.49 9.15
CA ASP A 25 14.78 24.90 9.54
C ASP A 25 14.78 25.74 10.84
N ALA A 26 13.60 26.07 11.39
CA ALA A 26 13.45 26.80 12.65
C ALA A 26 13.38 25.82 13.84
N ASN A 27 14.15 26.08 14.91
CA ASN A 27 14.00 25.51 16.25
C ASN A 27 13.61 24.01 16.31
N GLN A 28 14.40 23.14 15.66
CA GLN A 28 14.24 21.68 15.73
C GLN A 28 12.96 21.09 15.11
N MET A 29 12.11 21.91 14.46
CA MET A 29 10.89 21.43 13.80
C MET A 29 11.18 20.45 12.66
N GLY A 30 12.31 20.59 11.97
CA GLY A 30 12.71 19.67 10.90
C GLY A 30 12.91 18.24 11.38
N THR A 31 13.63 18.06 12.49
CA THR A 31 13.82 16.73 13.09
C THR A 31 12.49 16.12 13.55
N MET A 32 11.54 16.93 14.01
CA MET A 32 10.22 16.46 14.45
C MET A 32 9.35 16.02 13.26
N ILE A 33 9.37 16.77 12.15
CA ILE A 33 8.68 16.41 10.91
C ILE A 33 9.28 15.12 10.33
N ASP A 34 10.61 15.02 10.27
CA ASP A 34 11.30 13.83 9.76
C ASP A 34 10.95 12.59 10.60
N LEU A 35 10.88 12.71 11.93
CA LEU A 35 10.47 11.61 12.81
C LEU A 35 9.03 11.15 12.54
N VAL A 36 8.10 12.10 12.37
CA VAL A 36 6.70 11.79 12.05
C VAL A 36 6.60 11.10 10.70
N ASP A 37 7.27 11.61 9.67
CA ASP A 37 7.29 11.01 8.32
C ASP A 37 7.79 9.56 8.36
N TRP A 38 8.89 9.31 9.08
CA TRP A 38 9.42 7.95 9.28
C TRP A 38 8.43 7.04 10.01
N SER A 39 7.75 7.55 11.04
CA SER A 39 6.77 6.77 11.79
C SER A 39 5.58 6.34 10.92
N VAL A 40 5.05 7.27 10.12
CA VAL A 40 3.94 7.00 9.20
C VAL A 40 4.36 6.00 8.13
N PHE A 41 5.59 6.13 7.59
CA PHE A 41 6.12 5.21 6.60
C PHE A 41 6.21 3.77 7.14
N ILE A 42 6.69 3.58 8.37
CA ILE A 42 6.79 2.26 9.00
C ILE A 42 5.39 1.66 9.23
N ILE A 43 4.44 2.46 9.74
CA ILE A 43 3.07 2.00 9.98
C ILE A 43 2.40 1.58 8.68
N LEU A 44 2.53 2.40 7.62
CA LEU A 44 2.03 2.06 6.28
C LEU A 44 2.66 0.76 5.76
N GLY A 45 3.98 0.60 5.92
CA GLY A 45 4.69 -0.60 5.51
C GLY A 45 4.17 -1.87 6.20
N ILE A 46 3.94 -1.82 7.52
CA ILE A 46 3.38 -2.94 8.27
C ILE A 46 1.96 -3.26 7.82
N PHE A 47 1.11 -2.24 7.69
CA PHE A 47 -0.28 -2.42 7.26
C PHE A 47 -0.37 -3.05 5.87
N LEU A 48 0.47 -2.57 4.95
CA LEU A 48 0.58 -3.08 3.59
C LEU A 48 1.07 -4.53 3.56
N LEU A 49 2.03 -4.89 4.41
CA LEU A 49 2.49 -6.28 4.57
C LEU A 49 1.36 -7.20 5.03
N ILE A 50 0.60 -6.80 6.06
CA ILE A 50 -0.55 -7.57 6.55
C ILE A 50 -1.59 -7.75 5.44
N ALA A 51 -1.92 -6.68 4.72
CA ALA A 51 -2.86 -6.74 3.60
C ALA A 51 -2.37 -7.69 2.49
N MET A 52 -1.07 -7.65 2.15
CA MET A 52 -0.47 -8.58 1.18
C MET A 52 -0.62 -10.05 1.61
N ILE A 53 -0.40 -10.38 2.89
CA ILE A 53 -0.56 -11.75 3.38
C ILE A 53 -2.00 -12.24 3.23
N VAL A 54 -2.98 -11.38 3.56
CA VAL A 54 -4.40 -11.72 3.42
C VAL A 54 -4.76 -11.99 1.96
N LEU A 55 -4.34 -11.10 1.05
CA LEU A 55 -4.56 -11.25 -0.39
C LEU A 55 -3.86 -12.50 -0.95
N TRP A 56 -2.65 -12.80 -0.47
CA TRP A 56 -1.91 -13.99 -0.86
C TRP A 56 -2.67 -15.26 -0.46
N ASN A 57 -3.11 -15.37 0.79
CA ASN A 57 -3.86 -16.54 1.25
C ASN A 57 -5.16 -16.76 0.45
N MET A 58 -5.86 -15.67 0.12
CA MET A 58 -7.05 -15.73 -0.73
C MET A 58 -6.72 -16.25 -2.13
N GLY A 59 -5.63 -15.76 -2.73
CA GLY A 59 -5.15 -16.23 -4.02
C GLY A 59 -4.81 -17.72 -4.04
N ILE A 60 -4.19 -18.22 -2.95
CA ILE A 60 -3.89 -19.65 -2.83
C ILE A 60 -5.17 -20.48 -2.76
N MET A 61 -6.12 -20.08 -1.90
CA MET A 61 -7.37 -20.81 -1.72
C MET A 61 -8.21 -20.86 -2.99
N SER A 62 -8.23 -19.77 -3.77
CA SER A 62 -8.92 -19.71 -5.07
C SER A 62 -8.36 -20.74 -6.06
N GLY A 63 -7.02 -20.82 -6.19
CA GLY A 63 -6.36 -21.81 -7.03
C GLY A 63 -6.61 -23.25 -6.56
N LEU A 64 -6.60 -23.48 -5.25
CA LEU A 64 -6.83 -24.80 -4.64
C LEU A 64 -8.25 -25.35 -4.88
N ARG A 65 -9.29 -24.50 -4.81
CA ARG A 65 -10.68 -24.95 -5.01
C ARG A 65 -10.96 -25.47 -6.42
N ARG A 66 -10.17 -25.04 -7.41
CA ARG A 66 -10.39 -25.34 -8.83
C ARG A 66 -9.51 -26.46 -9.39
N TYR A 67 -8.81 -27.19 -8.52
CA TYR A 67 -8.01 -28.35 -8.91
C TYR A 67 -8.80 -29.36 -9.76
N GLY A 68 -10.04 -29.68 -9.37
CA GLY A 68 -10.87 -30.63 -10.11
C GLY A 68 -11.15 -30.18 -11.56
N GLU A 69 -11.36 -28.87 -11.77
CA GLU A 69 -11.57 -28.32 -13.11
C GLU A 69 -10.30 -28.35 -13.97
N MET A 70 -9.13 -28.18 -13.34
CA MET A 70 -7.82 -28.23 -14.03
C MET A 70 -7.49 -29.64 -14.50
N GLY A 71 -7.80 -30.67 -13.70
CA GLY A 71 -7.63 -32.07 -14.10
C GLY A 71 -8.47 -32.45 -15.33
N ILE A 72 -9.71 -31.95 -15.41
CA ILE A 72 -10.58 -32.16 -16.57
C ILE A 72 -10.03 -31.45 -17.81
N ARG A 73 -9.56 -30.20 -17.67
CA ARG A 73 -8.93 -29.43 -18.77
C ARG A 73 -7.67 -30.11 -19.32
N LEU A 74 -6.84 -30.67 -18.45
CA LEU A 74 -5.65 -31.45 -18.84
C LEU A 74 -6.05 -32.74 -19.58
N ALA A 75 -7.11 -33.42 -19.14
CA ALA A 75 -7.61 -34.62 -19.81
C ALA A 75 -8.20 -34.33 -21.21
N MET A 76 -8.72 -33.12 -21.44
CA MET A 76 -9.15 -32.63 -22.76
C MET A 76 -7.98 -32.25 -23.69
N GLY A 77 -6.73 -32.38 -23.24
CA GLY A 77 -5.54 -32.12 -24.03
C GLY A 77 -5.00 -30.69 -23.92
N GLU A 78 -5.51 -29.87 -22.99
CA GLU A 78 -4.94 -28.55 -22.73
C GLU A 78 -3.53 -28.70 -22.16
N THR A 79 -2.57 -27.90 -22.64
CA THR A 79 -1.21 -27.98 -22.13
C THR A 79 -1.13 -27.39 -20.73
N LYS A 80 -0.24 -27.96 -19.91
CA LYS A 80 0.08 -27.47 -18.56
C LYS A 80 0.34 -25.94 -18.52
N GLY A 81 1.05 -25.42 -19.52
CA GLY A 81 1.32 -23.99 -19.64
C GLY A 81 0.07 -23.13 -19.87
N GLN A 82 -0.92 -23.62 -20.62
CA GLN A 82 -2.16 -22.90 -20.91
C GLN A 82 -3.04 -22.79 -19.66
N VAL A 83 -3.20 -23.88 -18.91
CA VAL A 83 -3.97 -23.89 -17.64
C VAL A 83 -3.37 -22.91 -16.63
N TYR A 84 -2.04 -22.89 -16.50
CA TYR A 84 -1.34 -21.96 -15.60
C TYR A 84 -1.49 -20.50 -16.02
N ARG A 85 -1.39 -20.21 -17.32
CA ARG A 85 -1.59 -18.86 -17.87
C ARG A 85 -3.03 -18.38 -17.65
N SER A 86 -4.01 -19.26 -17.85
CA SER A 86 -5.42 -18.94 -17.58
C SER A 86 -5.63 -18.56 -16.12
N LEU A 87 -5.03 -19.29 -15.19
CA LEU A 87 -5.14 -19.03 -13.76
C LEU A 87 -4.52 -17.68 -13.37
N ILE A 88 -3.33 -17.36 -13.90
CA ILE A 88 -2.70 -16.05 -13.69
C ILE A 88 -3.56 -14.93 -14.28
N LEU A 89 -4.05 -15.11 -15.51
CA LEU A 89 -4.83 -14.09 -16.21
C LEU A 89 -6.12 -13.76 -15.46
N GLU A 90 -6.82 -14.77 -14.96
CA GLU A 90 -8.00 -14.56 -14.13
C GLU A 90 -7.68 -13.84 -12.82
N SER A 91 -6.54 -14.17 -12.21
CA SER A 91 -6.08 -13.52 -10.98
C SER A 91 -5.72 -12.05 -11.20
N VAL A 92 -5.11 -11.73 -12.35
CA VAL A 92 -4.84 -10.35 -12.78
C VAL A 92 -6.15 -9.59 -12.97
N ILE A 93 -7.16 -10.20 -13.60
CA ILE A 93 -8.49 -9.57 -13.78
C ILE A 93 -9.13 -9.29 -12.42
N ILE A 94 -9.16 -10.28 -11.52
CA ILE A 94 -9.74 -10.12 -10.18
C ILE A 94 -9.00 -9.04 -9.40
N GLY A 95 -7.66 -9.05 -9.42
CA GLY A 95 -6.83 -8.04 -8.77
C GLY A 95 -7.11 -6.64 -9.32
N THR A 96 -7.19 -6.49 -10.65
CA THR A 96 -7.44 -5.20 -11.30
C THR A 96 -8.83 -4.66 -10.96
N ILE A 97 -9.87 -5.50 -11.02
CA ILE A 97 -11.24 -5.11 -10.65
C ILE A 97 -11.30 -4.71 -9.18
N GLY A 98 -10.69 -5.49 -8.29
CA GLY A 98 -10.62 -5.19 -6.86
C GLY A 98 -9.94 -3.84 -6.59
N THR A 99 -8.84 -3.55 -7.30
CA THR A 99 -8.15 -2.27 -7.21
C THR A 99 -8.97 -1.09 -7.72
N ILE A 100 -9.69 -1.26 -8.84
CA ILE A 100 -10.58 -0.21 -9.37
C ILE A 100 -11.68 0.11 -8.36
N ILE A 101 -12.34 -0.91 -7.83
CA ILE A 101 -13.42 -0.74 -6.84
C ILE A 101 -12.87 -0.14 -5.54
N GLY A 102 -11.75 -0.64 -5.04
CA GLY A 102 -11.11 -0.13 -3.83
C GLY A 102 -10.70 1.34 -3.96
N THR A 103 -10.16 1.73 -5.11
CA THR A 103 -9.86 3.13 -5.44
C THR A 103 -11.12 3.98 -5.46
N LEU A 104 -12.17 3.51 -6.14
CA LEU A 104 -13.40 4.25 -6.33
C LEU A 104 -14.10 4.55 -5.01
N ILE A 105 -13.97 3.66 -4.02
CA ILE A 105 -14.51 3.85 -2.67
C ILE A 105 -13.54 4.65 -1.79
N GLY A 106 -12.24 4.42 -1.92
CA GLY A 106 -11.22 5.10 -1.12
C GLY A 106 -11.10 6.59 -1.41
N LEU A 107 -11.14 6.99 -2.69
CA LEU A 107 -10.97 8.40 -3.08
C LEU A 107 -12.04 9.34 -2.49
N PRO A 108 -13.36 9.05 -2.60
CA PRO A 108 -14.39 9.87 -1.98
C PRO A 108 -14.25 9.94 -0.46
N LEU A 109 -13.87 8.82 0.17
CA LEU A 109 -13.68 8.78 1.62
C LEU A 109 -12.52 9.67 2.04
N THR A 110 -11.37 9.59 1.35
CA THR A 110 -10.23 10.46 1.65
C THR A 110 -10.53 11.92 1.34
N TYR A 111 -11.26 12.20 0.26
CA TYR A 111 -11.71 13.56 -0.05
C TYR A 111 -12.62 14.14 1.05
N TYR A 112 -13.56 13.33 1.56
CA TYR A 112 -14.42 13.73 2.67
C TYR A 112 -13.62 14.04 3.94
N VAL A 113 -12.64 13.19 4.27
CA VAL A 113 -11.76 13.40 5.42
C VAL A 113 -10.85 14.62 5.24
N GLN A 114 -10.47 14.95 4.01
CA GLN A 114 -9.71 16.15 3.70
C GLN A 114 -10.50 17.44 3.95
N GLU A 115 -11.82 17.45 3.73
CA GLU A 115 -12.66 18.62 4.01
C GLU A 115 -13.05 18.75 5.49
N VAL A 116 -13.44 17.64 6.12
CA VAL A 116 -13.89 17.63 7.53
C VAL A 116 -12.71 17.74 8.51
N GLY A 117 -11.53 17.26 8.10
CA GLY A 117 -10.38 17.11 8.98
C GLY A 117 -10.60 15.99 10.02
N ILE A 118 -9.52 15.39 10.51
CA ILE A 118 -9.61 14.48 11.65
C ILE A 118 -9.26 15.29 12.88
N ASP A 119 -10.21 15.40 13.82
CA ASP A 119 -9.97 16.01 15.11
C ASP A 119 -9.30 15.02 16.05
N TYR A 120 -8.03 15.27 16.36
CA TYR A 120 -7.25 14.50 17.32
C TYR A 120 -7.34 15.07 18.74
N SER A 121 -8.20 16.06 18.99
CA SER A 121 -8.46 16.69 20.30
C SER A 121 -8.51 15.68 21.45
N ALA A 122 -9.31 14.61 21.29
CA ALA A 122 -9.46 13.57 22.32
C ALA A 122 -8.18 12.74 22.56
N ALA A 123 -7.33 12.58 21.55
CA ALA A 123 -6.05 11.86 21.69
C ALA A 123 -4.98 12.72 22.38
N PHE A 124 -5.00 14.03 22.13
CA PHE A 124 -4.07 14.99 22.74
C PHE A 124 -4.52 15.47 24.13
N GLU A 125 -5.77 15.26 24.52
CA GLU A 125 -6.27 15.60 25.86
C GLU A 125 -5.43 14.96 26.98
N ASN A 126 -4.95 13.74 26.77
CA ASN A 126 -4.08 13.02 27.71
C ASN A 126 -2.61 13.48 27.72
N LEU A 127 -2.21 14.35 26.77
CA LEU A 127 -0.85 14.89 26.64
C LEU A 127 -0.76 16.38 27.06
N ASN A 128 -1.90 17.00 27.42
CA ASN A 128 -2.07 18.41 27.77
C ASN A 128 -1.31 18.88 29.05
N THR A 129 -0.47 18.04 29.65
CA THR A 129 0.48 18.48 30.68
C THR A 129 1.67 19.25 30.09
N THR A 130 1.85 19.27 28.76
CA THR A 130 2.96 19.96 28.09
C THR A 130 2.46 21.21 27.36
N THR A 131 3.08 22.34 27.67
CA THR A 131 2.78 23.75 27.35
C THR A 131 2.82 24.15 25.87
N MET A 132 2.39 23.29 24.94
CA MET A 132 2.37 23.59 23.50
C MET A 132 0.96 23.49 22.92
N ILE A 133 0.41 24.62 22.48
CA ILE A 133 -0.86 24.67 21.73
C ILE A 133 -0.55 24.27 20.28
N MET A 134 -0.69 23.00 19.96
CA MET A 134 -0.61 22.47 18.59
C MET A 134 -2.01 22.46 17.96
N SER A 135 -2.08 22.63 16.63
CA SER A 135 -3.35 22.46 15.90
C SER A 135 -3.79 20.99 16.00
N THR A 136 -4.97 20.75 16.56
CA THR A 136 -5.51 19.42 16.83
C THR A 136 -6.26 18.81 15.65
N VAL A 137 -6.48 19.57 14.59
CA VAL A 137 -7.14 19.10 13.36
C VAL A 137 -6.08 18.87 12.30
N PHE A 138 -5.83 17.61 11.96
CA PHE A 138 -4.95 17.26 10.86
C PHE A 138 -5.76 17.01 9.59
N TYR A 139 -5.34 17.65 8.51
CA TYR A 139 -5.90 17.46 7.18
C TYR A 139 -5.08 16.42 6.42
N THR A 140 -5.75 15.42 5.85
CA THR A 140 -5.11 14.46 4.96
C THR A 140 -4.72 15.14 3.65
N GLN A 141 -3.46 14.98 3.22
CA GLN A 141 -3.05 15.36 1.87
C GLN A 141 -3.04 14.15 0.97
N VAL A 142 -3.78 14.24 -0.14
CA VAL A 142 -3.78 13.20 -1.16
C VAL A 142 -2.58 13.42 -2.09
N THR A 143 -1.51 12.67 -1.84
CA THR A 143 -0.33 12.64 -2.72
C THR A 143 -0.50 11.55 -3.78
N PRO A 144 -0.22 11.83 -5.08
CA PRO A 144 -0.30 10.82 -6.14
C PRO A 144 0.53 9.56 -5.87
N ASP A 145 1.62 9.66 -5.11
CA ASP A 145 2.51 8.55 -4.78
C ASP A 145 1.82 7.44 -3.96
N LEU A 146 0.86 7.82 -3.09
CA LEU A 146 0.09 6.86 -2.29
C LEU A 146 -0.79 5.96 -3.16
N TYR A 147 -1.19 6.44 -4.33
CA TYR A 147 -1.99 5.67 -5.28
C TYR A 147 -1.19 4.48 -5.81
N TYR A 148 0.04 4.71 -6.26
CA TYR A 148 0.90 3.65 -6.76
C TYR A 148 1.26 2.62 -5.67
N ILE A 149 1.50 3.09 -4.45
CA ILE A 149 1.79 2.24 -3.28
C ILE A 149 0.59 1.35 -2.93
N GLY A 150 -0.65 1.78 -3.15
CA GLY A 150 -1.83 0.95 -2.93
C GLY A 150 -2.04 -0.09 -4.05
N ILE A 151 -1.95 0.35 -5.30
CA ILE A 151 -2.30 -0.46 -6.47
C ILE A 151 -1.31 -1.60 -6.71
N ILE A 152 -0.03 -1.27 -6.77
CA ILE A 152 1.01 -2.18 -7.25
C ILE A 152 1.09 -3.40 -6.31
N PRO A 153 1.25 -3.23 -4.98
CA PRO A 153 1.13 -4.27 -3.97
C PRO A 153 -0.14 -5.12 -4.04
N GLY A 154 -1.31 -4.51 -4.21
CA GLY A 154 -2.59 -5.22 -4.18
C GLY A 154 -2.73 -6.22 -5.33
N VAL A 155 -2.44 -5.77 -6.55
CA VAL A 155 -2.47 -6.64 -7.74
C VAL A 155 -1.34 -7.66 -7.67
N LEU A 156 -0.13 -7.25 -7.28
CA LEU A 156 1.00 -8.17 -7.18
C LEU A 156 0.75 -9.28 -6.14
N ALA A 157 0.21 -8.97 -4.96
CA ALA A 157 -0.02 -9.95 -3.90
C ALA A 157 -1.02 -11.05 -4.32
N THR A 158 -2.11 -10.67 -4.98
CA THR A 158 -3.12 -11.62 -5.47
C THR A 158 -2.58 -12.52 -6.58
N VAL A 159 -1.81 -11.95 -7.52
CA VAL A 159 -1.14 -12.69 -8.58
C VAL A 159 -0.06 -13.62 -8.01
N PHE A 160 0.72 -13.16 -7.03
CA PHE A 160 1.77 -13.97 -6.42
C PHE A 160 1.20 -15.18 -5.69
N GLY A 161 0.08 -15.00 -4.97
CA GLY A 161 -0.57 -16.10 -4.27
C GLY A 161 -1.13 -17.18 -5.19
N THR A 162 -1.76 -16.76 -6.28
CA THR A 162 -2.31 -17.67 -7.29
C THR A 162 -1.20 -18.37 -8.07
N MET A 163 -0.12 -17.67 -8.38
CA MET A 163 1.09 -18.22 -9.00
C MET A 163 1.70 -19.35 -8.16
N LEU A 164 1.84 -19.13 -6.85
CA LEU A 164 2.36 -20.12 -5.92
C LEU A 164 1.45 -21.35 -5.79
N ALA A 165 0.14 -21.14 -5.72
CA ALA A 165 -0.82 -22.25 -5.76
C ALA A 165 -0.62 -23.05 -7.04
N GLY A 166 -0.64 -22.41 -8.22
CA GLY A 166 -0.40 -23.02 -9.52
C GLY A 166 0.85 -23.92 -9.53
N ARG A 167 1.98 -23.43 -9.01
CA ARG A 167 3.22 -24.21 -8.91
C ARG A 167 3.14 -25.37 -7.91
N ALA A 168 2.40 -25.20 -6.81
CA ALA A 168 2.18 -26.25 -5.82
C ALA A 168 1.29 -27.39 -6.37
N ILE A 169 0.32 -27.08 -7.24
CA ILE A 169 -0.48 -28.06 -8.01
C ILE A 169 0.43 -28.94 -8.85
N TYR A 170 1.29 -28.30 -9.65
CA TYR A 170 2.20 -28.96 -10.57
C TYR A 170 3.13 -29.98 -9.91
N LYS A 171 3.62 -29.67 -8.71
CA LYS A 171 4.52 -30.56 -7.98
C LYS A 171 3.81 -31.74 -7.32
N ARG A 172 2.52 -31.62 -6.97
CA ARG A 172 1.77 -32.67 -6.26
C ARG A 172 1.12 -33.69 -7.18
N GLU A 173 0.62 -33.28 -8.34
CA GLU A 173 0.03 -34.20 -9.33
C GLU A 173 1.00 -35.28 -9.78
N MET A 174 2.29 -34.97 -9.94
CA MET A 174 3.29 -35.98 -10.32
C MET A 174 3.41 -37.09 -9.26
N ALA A 175 3.29 -36.78 -7.96
CA ALA A 175 3.52 -37.77 -6.91
C ALA A 175 2.30 -38.70 -6.67
N GLN A 176 1.08 -38.24 -6.94
CA GLN A 176 -0.14 -39.04 -6.75
C GLN A 176 -0.49 -39.87 -7.99
N LEU A 177 -0.25 -39.35 -9.20
CA LEU A 177 -0.52 -40.10 -10.43
C LEU A 177 0.33 -41.38 -10.54
N PHE A 178 1.58 -41.35 -10.06
CA PHE A 178 2.43 -42.54 -9.98
C PHE A 178 1.93 -43.54 -8.92
N LYS A 179 1.29 -43.06 -7.85
CA LYS A 179 0.83 -43.90 -6.74
C LYS A 179 -0.50 -44.61 -7.04
N GLU A 180 -1.34 -44.01 -7.88
CA GLU A 180 -2.58 -44.63 -8.39
C GLU A 180 -2.35 -45.61 -9.54
N LEU A 181 -1.19 -45.55 -10.22
CA LEU A 181 -0.78 -46.52 -11.25
C LEU A 181 -0.02 -47.74 -10.69
N GLU A 182 0.36 -47.71 -9.41
CA GLU A 182 1.03 -48.81 -8.70
C GLU A 182 0.07 -49.74 -7.93
N THR A 183 -1.24 -49.46 -7.94
CA THR A 183 -2.30 -50.30 -7.34
C THR A 183 -3.32 -50.72 -8.38
#